data_AF-A0A2H0B977-F1
#
_entry.id   AF-A0A2H0B977-F1
#
_cell.length_a   1.000
_cell.length_b   1.000
_cell.length_c   1.000
_cell.angle_alpha   90.00
_cell.angle_beta   90.00
_cell.angle_gamma   90.00
#
_symmetry.space_group_name_H-M   'P 1'
#
loop_
_entity.id
_entity.type
_entity.pdbx_description
1 polymer ?
#
loop_
_entity_poly.entity_id
_entity_poly.type
_entity_poly.pdbx_seq_one_letter_code
_entity_poly.pdbx_strand_id
1 'polypeptide(L)'
;MVNGTDRNNAIEFINISGNTIQVRTVSGGVATTTNYAVGASVYNYYSYTIIATESKVEFYFDGNLIATHTTNIPTANLNMYFDVSTWSGNVPQWIDDAKFEIIKY
;
A
#
# COMPACT_ATOMS: atom_id res chain seq x y z
N MET A 1 -21.81 5.71 -6.54
CA MET A 1 -20.36 5.57 -6.80
C MET A 1 -19.65 6.09 -5.58
N VAL A 2 -19.00 5.23 -4.80
CA VAL A 2 -18.32 5.63 -3.55
C VAL A 2 -16.94 6.17 -3.94
N ASN A 3 -16.69 7.43 -3.57
CA ASN A 3 -15.40 8.10 -3.79
C ASN A 3 -14.28 7.25 -3.19
N GLY A 4 -13.20 7.03 -3.95
CA GLY A 4 -11.96 6.38 -3.50
C GLY A 4 -11.18 7.16 -2.44
N THR A 5 -11.88 7.82 -1.52
CA THR A 5 -11.34 8.66 -0.44
C THR A 5 -11.53 8.03 0.94
N ASP A 6 -12.21 6.88 1.04
CA ASP A 6 -12.48 6.23 2.32
C ASP A 6 -11.29 5.37 2.77
N ARG A 7 -10.37 5.98 3.52
CA ARG A 7 -9.26 5.27 4.17
C ARG A 7 -9.70 4.22 5.21
N ASN A 8 -10.99 4.15 5.54
CA ASN A 8 -11.52 3.09 6.39
C ASN A 8 -11.67 1.75 5.65
N ASN A 9 -11.49 1.72 4.32
CA ASN A 9 -11.51 0.52 3.50
C ASN A 9 -10.35 0.57 2.49
N ALA A 10 -9.19 0.03 2.87
CA ALA A 10 -7.96 0.22 2.10
C ALA A 10 -7.00 -0.96 2.21
N ILE A 11 -6.13 -1.08 1.20
CA ILE A 11 -4.95 -1.95 1.20
C ILE A 11 -3.77 -1.08 0.78
N GLU A 12 -2.74 -0.97 1.62
CA GLU A 12 -1.74 0.09 1.51
C GLU A 12 -0.32 -0.43 1.75
N PHE A 13 0.63 0.17 1.03
CA PHE A 13 2.01 0.33 1.48
C PHE A 13 2.18 1.77 2.00
N ILE A 14 2.83 1.93 3.15
CA ILE A 14 3.03 3.21 3.81
C ILE A 14 4.50 3.34 4.19
N ASN A 15 5.15 4.43 3.79
CA ASN A 15 6.44 4.79 4.35
C ASN A 15 6.25 5.36 5.75
N ILE A 16 6.84 4.72 6.78
CA ILE A 16 6.74 5.19 8.17
C ILE A 16 8.07 5.70 8.72
N SER A 17 9.19 5.43 8.05
CA SER A 17 10.53 5.96 8.37
C SER A 17 11.48 5.80 7.18
N GLY A 18 12.66 6.44 7.24
CA GLY A 18 13.67 6.39 6.17
C GLY A 18 14.18 4.98 5.79
N ASN A 19 13.86 3.93 6.55
CA ASN A 19 14.27 2.55 6.27
C ASN A 19 13.17 1.50 6.54
N THR A 20 11.93 1.93 6.81
CA THR A 20 10.85 1.03 7.21
C THR A 20 9.57 1.39 6.47
N ILE A 21 8.96 0.39 5.87
CA ILE A 21 7.62 0.46 5.32
C ILE A 21 6.64 -0.28 6.23
N GLN A 22 5.37 0.09 6.18
CA GLN A 22 4.27 -0.62 6.78
C GLN A 22 3.34 -1.10 5.68
N VAL A 23 2.94 -2.36 5.74
CA VAL A 23 1.83 -2.88 4.97
C VAL A 23 0.58 -2.87 5.83
N ARG A 24 -0.56 -2.49 5.25
CA ARG A 24 -1.79 -2.26 5.99
C ARG A 24 -3.00 -2.74 5.21
N THR A 25 -3.88 -3.46 5.89
CA THR A 25 -5.26 -3.72 5.44
C THR A 25 -6.21 -3.03 6.42
N VAL A 26 -7.26 -2.40 5.90
CA VAL A 26 -8.27 -1.70 6.71
C VAL A 26 -9.65 -2.11 6.24
N SER A 27 -10.51 -2.46 7.20
CA SER A 27 -11.93 -2.74 6.96
C SER A 27 -12.77 -2.05 8.02
N GLY A 28 -13.71 -1.21 7.60
CA GLY A 28 -14.52 -0.39 8.52
C GLY A 28 -13.71 0.48 9.49
N GLY A 29 -12.48 0.88 9.12
CA GLY A 29 -11.60 1.72 9.94
C GLY A 29 -10.67 0.96 10.88
N VAL A 30 -10.84 -0.35 11.01
CA VAL A 30 -9.97 -1.21 11.82
C VAL A 30 -8.82 -1.71 10.96
N ALA A 31 -7.59 -1.54 11.44
CA ALA A 31 -6.39 -1.86 10.67
C ALA A 31 -5.67 -3.13 11.17
N THR A 32 -5.16 -3.92 10.24
CA THR A 32 -4.08 -4.88 10.47
C THR A 32 -2.83 -4.33 9.81
N THR A 33 -1.71 -4.28 10.54
CA THR A 33 -0.46 -3.69 10.06
C THR A 33 0.72 -4.62 10.31
N THR A 34 1.64 -4.70 9.35
CA THR A 34 2.94 -5.34 9.53
C THR A 34 4.03 -4.36 9.11
N ASN A 35 5.04 -4.13 9.96
CA ASN A 35 6.19 -3.30 9.63
C ASN A 35 7.29 -4.16 9.01
N TYR A 36 7.96 -3.64 7.99
CA TYR A 36 9.04 -4.31 7.28
C TYR A 36 10.23 -3.36 7.12
N ALA A 37 11.39 -3.77 7.62
CA ALA A 37 12.64 -3.03 7.43
C ALA A 37 13.21 -3.37 6.04
N VAL A 38 13.38 -2.36 5.18
CA VAL A 38 13.84 -2.56 3.80
C VAL A 38 15.34 -2.82 3.69
N GLY A 39 16.07 -2.83 4.81
CA GLY A 39 17.52 -3.08 4.90
C GLY A 39 18.41 -1.93 4.39
N ALA A 40 17.86 -1.03 3.58
CA ALA A 40 18.52 0.18 3.10
C ALA A 40 17.57 1.40 3.25
N SER A 41 17.69 2.37 2.35
CA SER A 41 16.87 3.58 2.35
C SER A 41 15.60 3.38 1.53
N VAL A 42 14.44 3.73 2.08
CA VAL A 42 13.15 3.75 1.34
C VAL A 42 13.13 4.74 0.17
N TYR A 43 14.14 5.61 0.06
CA TYR A 43 14.30 6.54 -1.06
C TYR A 43 14.90 5.89 -2.32
N ASN A 44 15.34 4.63 -2.25
CA ASN A 44 15.79 3.86 -3.42
C ASN A 44 14.60 3.30 -4.22
N TYR A 45 14.87 2.91 -5.47
CA TYR A 45 13.88 2.23 -6.31
C TYR A 45 13.68 0.78 -5.87
N TYR A 46 12.42 0.39 -5.68
CA TYR A 46 11.98 -0.95 -5.29
C TYR A 46 10.70 -1.32 -6.02
N SER A 47 10.39 -2.61 -6.03
CA SER A 47 9.08 -3.10 -6.47
C SER A 47 8.20 -3.48 -5.27
N TYR A 48 6.94 -3.02 -5.32
CA TYR A 48 5.93 -3.27 -4.30
C TYR A 48 4.74 -3.95 -4.97
N THR A 49 4.38 -5.15 -4.51
CA THR A 49 3.28 -5.92 -5.09
C THR A 49 2.25 -6.24 -4.03
N ILE A 50 0.98 -6.04 -4.38
CA ILE A 50 -0.18 -6.47 -3.60
C ILE A 50 -0.93 -7.50 -4.43
N ILE A 51 -1.15 -8.68 -3.86
CA ILE A 51 -2.06 -9.69 -4.42
C ILE A 51 -3.21 -9.84 -3.43
N ALA A 52 -4.42 -9.48 -3.86
CA ALA A 52 -5.59 -9.44 -3.00
C ALA A 52 -6.69 -10.37 -3.50
N THR A 53 -7.31 -11.09 -2.58
CA THR A 53 -8.59 -11.78 -2.73
C THR A 53 -9.56 -11.25 -1.66
N GLU A 54 -10.82 -11.69 -1.69
CA GLU A 54 -11.81 -11.33 -0.67
C GLU A 54 -11.44 -11.80 0.76
N SER A 55 -10.52 -12.76 0.88
CA SER A 55 -10.17 -13.40 2.17
C SER A 55 -8.71 -13.22 2.58
N LYS A 56 -7.85 -12.74 1.68
CA LYS A 56 -6.40 -12.67 1.92
C LYS A 56 -5.78 -11.56 1.11
N VAL A 57 -4.79 -10.89 1.71
CA VAL A 57 -3.88 -9.99 1.00
C VAL A 57 -2.44 -10.43 1.26
N GLU A 58 -1.68 -10.59 0.20
CA GLU A 58 -0.25 -10.87 0.21
C GLU A 58 0.52 -9.65 -0.26
N PHE A 59 1.54 -9.29 0.50
CA PHE A 59 2.40 -8.15 0.22
C PHE A 59 3.80 -8.64 -0.11
N TYR A 60 4.36 -8.13 -1.20
CA TYR A 60 5.71 -8.45 -1.64
C TYR A 60 6.55 -7.18 -1.79
N PHE A 61 7.83 -7.30 -1.42
CA PHE A 61 8.86 -6.29 -1.60
C PHE A 61 10.02 -6.93 -2.38
N ASP A 62 10.35 -6.38 -3.55
CA ASP A 62 11.32 -6.97 -4.48
C ASP A 62 11.06 -8.45 -4.79
N GLY A 63 9.78 -8.78 -4.98
CA GLY A 63 9.31 -10.14 -5.25
C GLY A 63 9.31 -11.08 -4.04
N ASN A 64 9.81 -10.66 -2.87
CA ASN A 64 9.80 -11.46 -1.64
C ASN A 64 8.51 -11.23 -0.85
N LEU A 65 7.84 -12.30 -0.42
CA LEU A 65 6.66 -12.20 0.45
C LEU A 65 7.06 -11.66 1.82
N ILE A 66 6.54 -10.49 2.20
CA ILE A 66 6.85 -9.83 3.48
C ILE A 66 5.71 -9.93 4.49
N ALA A 67 4.46 -10.12 4.04
CA ALA A 67 3.32 -10.32 4.92
C ALA A 67 2.15 -10.98 4.21
N THR A 68 1.34 -11.68 5.00
CA THR A 68 0.02 -12.16 4.61
C THR A 68 -0.99 -11.69 5.65
N HIS A 69 -1.96 -10.88 5.24
CA HIS A 69 -3.08 -10.48 6.10
C HIS A 69 -4.32 -11.30 5.74
N THR A 70 -5.00 -11.85 6.75
CA THR A 70 -6.27 -12.57 6.62
C THR A 70 -7.39 -11.93 7.44
N THR A 71 -7.13 -10.77 8.04
CA THR A 71 -8.04 -10.00 8.88
C THR A 71 -8.13 -8.57 8.38
N ASN A 72 -9.26 -7.91 8.67
CA ASN A 72 -9.53 -6.53 8.25
C ASN A 72 -9.36 -6.33 6.73
N ILE A 73 -9.79 -7.32 5.94
CA ILE A 73 -9.78 -7.25 4.48
C ILE A 73 -10.98 -6.41 4.04
N PRO A 74 -10.78 -5.32 3.27
CA PRO A 74 -11.89 -4.51 2.79
C PRO A 74 -12.76 -5.30 1.81
N THR A 75 -14.08 -5.16 1.93
CA THR A 75 -15.06 -5.81 1.06
C THR A 75 -15.70 -4.84 0.06
N ALA A 76 -15.42 -3.54 0.19
CA ALA A 76 -15.87 -2.52 -0.74
C ALA A 76 -14.99 -2.47 -2.00
N ASN A 77 -15.53 -1.94 -3.10
CA ASN A 77 -14.75 -1.67 -4.31
C ASN A 77 -13.59 -0.73 -4.02
N LEU A 78 -12.38 -1.14 -4.37
CA LEU A 78 -11.16 -0.36 -4.19
C LEU A 78 -10.79 0.37 -5.48
N ASN A 79 -10.20 1.55 -5.32
CA ASN A 79 -9.52 2.27 -6.39
C ASN A 79 -8.01 2.26 -6.12
N MET A 80 -7.20 2.30 -7.18
CA MET A 80 -5.77 2.54 -7.02
C MET A 80 -5.54 4.02 -6.70
N TYR A 81 -4.74 4.29 -5.67
CA TYR A 81 -4.42 5.63 -5.20
C TYR A 81 -2.95 5.70 -4.79
N PHE A 82 -2.31 6.81 -5.12
CA PHE A 82 -0.92 7.10 -4.78
C PHE A 82 -0.87 8.48 -4.17
N ASP A 83 -0.16 8.59 -3.06
CA ASP A 83 0.02 9.83 -2.34
C ASP A 83 1.45 9.93 -1.83
N VAL A 84 1.87 11.16 -1.60
CA VAL A 84 3.17 11.51 -1.07
C VAL A 84 2.92 12.62 -0.08
N SER A 85 2.80 12.24 1.19
CA SER A 85 2.83 13.20 2.28
C SER A 85 4.28 13.46 2.66
N THR A 86 4.79 14.64 2.34
CA THR A 86 6.06 15.12 2.90
C THR A 86 5.76 16.17 3.97
N TRP A 87 6.72 16.46 4.84
CA TRP A 87 6.59 17.57 5.80
C TRP A 87 6.45 18.94 5.13
N SER A 88 6.60 19.02 3.80
CA SER A 88 6.48 20.24 2.99
C SER A 88 5.13 20.42 2.27
N GLY A 89 4.17 19.51 2.45
CA GLY A 89 2.81 19.65 1.93
C GLY A 89 2.22 18.35 1.38
N ASN A 90 0.92 18.42 1.04
CA ASN A 90 0.12 17.32 0.47
C ASN A 90 0.27 17.22 -1.05
N VAL A 91 1.39 17.67 -1.60
CA VAL A 91 1.65 17.71 -3.04
C VAL A 91 2.90 16.87 -3.30
N PRO A 92 2.88 15.98 -4.30
CA PRO A 92 4.10 15.31 -4.75
C PRO A 92 5.18 16.33 -5.04
N GLN A 93 6.32 16.24 -4.35
CA GLN A 93 7.46 17.08 -4.67
C GLN A 93 7.95 16.74 -6.09
N TRP A 94 8.13 15.44 -6.40
CA TRP A 94 8.46 14.94 -7.73
C TRP A 94 7.74 13.60 -8.01
N ILE A 95 7.04 13.49 -9.14
CA ILE A 95 6.65 12.23 -9.79
C ILE A 95 7.09 12.34 -11.24
N ASP A 96 8.03 11.50 -11.65
CA ASP A 96 8.57 11.51 -13.01
C ASP A 96 7.68 10.72 -13.98
N ASP A 97 7.20 9.54 -13.54
CA ASP A 97 6.27 8.69 -14.30
C ASP A 97 5.50 7.77 -13.34
N ALA A 98 4.18 7.64 -13.54
CA ALA A 98 3.33 6.69 -12.82
C ALA A 98 2.45 5.97 -13.84
N LYS A 99 2.72 4.68 -14.05
CA LYS A 99 2.01 3.83 -15.01
C LYS A 99 1.31 2.69 -14.30
N PHE A 100 0.10 2.41 -14.75
CA PHE A 100 -0.70 1.28 -14.28
C PHE A 100 -1.00 0.37 -15.44
N GLU A 101 -0.76 -0.91 -15.24
CA GLU A 101 -1.20 -1.97 -16.14
C GLU A 101 -2.14 -2.88 -15.36
N ILE A 102 -3.37 -3.04 -15.87
CA ILE A 102 -4.30 -4.02 -15.35
C ILE A 102 -4.03 -5.32 -16.09
N ILE A 103 -3.26 -6.22 -15.47
CA ILE A 103 -3.05 -7.57 -16.00
C ILE A 103 -4.27 -8.41 -15.64
N LYS A 104 -5.02 -8.85 -16.66
CA LYS A 104 -6.12 -9.80 -16.48
C LYS A 104 -5.53 -11.20 -16.36
N TYR A 105 -5.83 -11.88 -15.26
CA TYR A 105 -5.60 -13.32 -15.08
C TYR A 105 -6.83 -14.11 -15.51
#